data_AF-A0A409W7Q3-F1
#
_entry.id   AF-A0A409W7Q3-F1
#
_cell.length_a   1.000
_cell.length_b   1.000
_cell.length_c   1.000
_cell.angle_alpha   90.00
_cell.angle_beta   90.00
_cell.angle_gamma   90.00
#
_symmetry.space_group_name_H-M   'P 1'
#
loop_
_entity.id
_entity.type
_entity.pdbx_description
1 polymer ?
#
loop_
_entity_poly.entity_id
_entity_poly.type
_entity_poly.pdbx_seq_one_letter_code
_entity_poly.pdbx_strand_id
1 'polypeptide(L)' 'MPTVPFPEGAHVRVTEAHQAHSMNWISEGKTGKVLSYMKFQFGPDRITRYYYNIKWDDGTQERAIDHSKLEQI' A
#
# COMPACT_ATOMS: atom_id res chain seq x y z
N MET A 1 21.55 1.28 0.92
CA MET A 1 20.39 0.74 0.16
C MET A 1 19.21 1.68 0.42
N PRO A 2 18.41 2.07 -0.58
CA PRO A 2 17.24 2.90 -0.32
C PRO A 2 16.25 2.14 0.58
N THR A 3 15.88 2.75 1.69
CA THR A 3 14.93 2.19 2.66
C THR A 3 13.54 2.13 2.02
N VAL A 4 12.89 0.97 2.09
CA VAL A 4 11.50 0.81 1.64
C VAL A 4 10.61 1.56 2.62
N PRO A 5 9.65 2.40 2.15
CA PRO A 5 8.85 3.22 3.04
C PRO A 5 8.06 2.42 4.08
N PHE A 6 7.43 1.32 3.67
CA PHE A 6 6.70 0.42 4.57
C PHE A 6 7.23 -1.02 4.43
N PRO A 7 8.02 -1.52 5.40
CA PRO A 7 8.51 -2.90 5.35
C PRO A 7 7.38 -3.91 5.58
N GLU A 8 7.63 -5.17 5.22
CA GLU A 8 6.72 -6.27 5.56
C GLU A 8 6.51 -6.35 7.08
N GLY A 9 5.27 -6.54 7.50
CA GLY A 9 4.85 -6.50 8.90
C GLY A 9 4.55 -5.11 9.45
N ALA A 10 4.86 -4.03 8.73
CA ALA A 10 4.48 -2.68 9.14
C ALA A 10 2.96 -2.54 9.22
N HIS A 11 2.48 -1.87 10.27
CA HIS A 11 1.07 -1.50 10.39
C HIS A 11 0.85 -0.17 9.68
N VAL A 12 -0.14 -0.12 8.80
CA VAL A 12 -0.48 1.07 8.03
C VAL A 12 -1.97 1.38 8.13
N ARG A 13 -2.31 2.64 7.88
CA ARG A 13 -3.67 3.16 7.77
C ARG A 13 -3.89 3.79 6.40
N VAL A 14 -5.08 3.61 5.85
CA VAL A 14 -5.52 4.28 4.64
C VAL A 14 -5.84 5.75 4.94
N THR A 15 -5.15 6.66 4.27
CA THR A 15 -5.26 8.12 4.51
C THR A 15 -6.43 8.77 3.77
N GLU A 16 -6.89 8.16 2.68
CA GLU A 16 -8.02 8.65 1.89
C GLU A 16 -8.73 7.48 1.19
N ALA A 17 -10.07 7.58 1.07
CA ALA A 17 -10.85 6.55 0.40
C ALA A 17 -10.49 6.49 -1.09
N HIS A 18 -10.26 5.28 -1.59
CA HIS A 18 -9.85 5.08 -2.99
C HIS A 18 -10.27 3.71 -3.51
N GLN A 19 -10.23 3.57 -4.84
CA GLN A 19 -10.40 2.29 -5.50
C GLN A 19 -9.03 1.65 -5.71
N ALA A 20 -8.82 0.43 -5.18
CA ALA A 20 -7.65 -0.35 -5.54
C ALA A 20 -7.72 -0.80 -7.01
N HIS A 21 -6.57 -1.22 -7.54
CA HIS A 21 -6.49 -1.80 -8.88
C HIS A 21 -7.35 -3.06 -9.05
N SER A 22 -7.73 -3.73 -7.96
CA SER A 22 -8.68 -4.85 -7.92
C SER A 22 -10.15 -4.44 -8.09
N MET A 23 -10.42 -3.14 -8.28
CA MET A 23 -11.75 -2.51 -8.30
C MET A 23 -12.48 -2.49 -6.95
N ASN A 24 -11.87 -2.97 -5.86
CA ASN A 24 -12.44 -2.86 -4.53
C ASN A 24 -12.32 -1.43 -4.00
N TRP A 25 -13.41 -0.91 -3.45
CA TRP A 25 -13.40 0.36 -2.74
C TRP A 25 -12.85 0.17 -1.33
N ILE A 26 -11.91 1.03 -0.95
CA ILE A 26 -11.24 0.97 0.34
C ILE A 26 -11.56 2.24 1.08
N SER A 27 -12.19 2.06 2.23
CA SER A 27 -12.56 3.17 3.10
C SER A 27 -11.33 3.83 3.70
N GLU A 28 -11.39 5.16 3.83
CA GLU A 28 -10.48 5.92 4.66
C GLU A 28 -10.47 5.39 6.10
N GLY A 29 -9.30 5.44 6.74
CA GLY A 29 -9.11 4.99 8.11
C GLY A 29 -8.98 3.47 8.27
N LYS A 30 -9.13 2.68 7.21
CA LYS A 30 -8.92 1.23 7.26
C LYS A 30 -7.47 0.91 7.63
N THR A 31 -7.26 0.03 8.61
CA THR A 31 -5.94 -0.36 9.14
C THR A 31 -5.61 -1.82 8.83
N GLY A 32 -4.32 -2.10 8.68
CA GLY A 32 -3.83 -3.45 8.44
C GLY A 32 -2.33 -3.56 8.31
N LYS A 33 -1.84 -4.79 8.14
CA LYS A 33 -0.42 -5.11 8.04
C LYS A 33 0.03 -5.31 6.61
N VAL A 34 1.16 -4.70 6.25
CA VAL A 34 1.83 -4.94 4.98
C VAL A 34 2.29 -6.39 4.92
N LEU A 35 1.82 -7.13 3.92
CA LEU A 35 2.25 -8.50 3.64
C LEU A 35 3.47 -8.53 2.73
N SER A 36 3.45 -7.71 1.69
CA SER A 36 4.52 -7.63 0.69
C SER A 36 4.41 -6.31 -0.06
N TYR A 37 5.49 -5.90 -0.74
CA TYR A 37 5.49 -4.73 -1.60
C TYR A 37 6.08 -5.04 -2.98
N MET A 38 5.67 -4.25 -3.97
CA MET A 38 6.17 -4.28 -5.34
C MET A 38 6.72 -2.90 -5.68
N LYS A 39 7.91 -2.87 -6.27
CA LYS A 39 8.56 -1.65 -6.74
C LYS A 39 8.45 -1.58 -8.25
N PHE A 40 7.86 -0.50 -8.76
CA PHE A 40 7.80 -0.21 -10.19
C PHE A 40 8.62 1.03 -10.51
N GLN A 41 9.40 0.95 -11.58
CA GLN A 41 10.11 2.11 -12.13
C GLN A 41 9.45 2.49 -13.45
N PHE A 42 8.95 3.71 -13.53
CA PHE A 42 8.26 4.22 -14.71
C PHE A 42 9.10 5.27 -15.44
N GLY A 43 9.17 5.15 -16.77
CA GLY A 43 9.73 6.15 -17.69
C GLY A 43 11.26 6.28 -17.66
N PRO A 44 11.81 7.15 -18.52
CA PRO A 44 13.25 7.44 -18.56
C PRO A 44 13.75 8.09 -17.26
N ASP A 45 12.87 8.82 -16.56
CA ASP A 45 13.17 9.53 -15.30
C ASP A 45 13.16 8.61 -14.06
N ARG A 46 12.90 7.31 -14.23
CA ARG A 46 12.93 6.28 -13.18
C ARG A 46 12.10 6.64 -11.94
N ILE A 47 10.93 7.24 -12.14
CA ILE A 47 9.98 7.51 -11.05
C ILE A 47 9.64 6.16 -10.40
N THR A 48 10.02 6.04 -9.12
CA THR A 48 9.82 4.81 -8.35
C THR A 48 8.48 4.90 -7.64
N ARG A 49 7.56 3.97 -7.96
CA ARG A 49 6.31 3.76 -7.21
C ARG A 49 6.35 2.46 -6.43
N TYR A 50 5.78 2.49 -5.23
CA TYR A 50 5.61 1.31 -4.39
C TYR A 50 4.14 0.97 -4.28
N TYR A 51 3.84 -0.31 -4.47
CA TYR A 51 2.51 -0.87 -4.33
C TYR A 51 2.53 -1.94 -3.25
N TYR A 52 1.54 -1.93 -2.37
CA TYR A 52 1.52 -2.78 -1.18
C TYR A 52 0.37 -3.78 -1.24
N ASN A 53 0.64 -4.99 -0.78
CA ASN A 53 -0.39 -5.97 -0.46
C ASN A 53 -0.61 -5.91 1.05
N ILE A 54 -1.85 -5.70 1.49
CA ILE A 54 -2.17 -5.46 2.89
C ILE A 54 -3.19 -6.48 3.36
N LYS A 55 -2.95 -7.07 4.53
CA LYS A 55 -3.96 -7.80 5.29
C LYS A 55 -4.60 -6.84 6.27
N TRP A 56 -5.86 -6.52 6.05
CA TRP A 56 -6.64 -5.65 6.91
C TRP A 56 -6.97 -6.34 8.23
N ASP A 57 -7.25 -5.54 9.27
CA ASP A 57 -7.59 -6.04 10.60
C ASP A 57 -8.92 -6.82 10.63
N ASP A 58 -9.81 -6.57 9.66
CA ASP A 58 -11.05 -7.34 9.44
C ASP A 58 -10.79 -8.75 8.86
N GLY A 59 -9.53 -9.10 8.60
CA GLY A 59 -9.11 -10.38 8.06
C GLY A 59 -9.11 -10.47 6.52
N THR A 60 -9.68 -9.47 5.83
CA THR A 60 -9.63 -9.38 4.37
C THR A 60 -8.24 -8.94 3.89
N GLN A 61 -7.94 -9.20 2.62
CA GLN A 61 -6.69 -8.82 2.00
C GLN A 61 -6.95 -7.98 0.76
N GLU A 62 -6.09 -6.99 0.54
CA GLU A 62 -6.09 -6.20 -0.68
C GLU A 62 -4.70 -6.13 -1.31
N ARG A 63 -4.68 -5.92 -2.63
CA ARG A 63 -3.45 -5.92 -3.41
C ARG A 63 -3.26 -4.62 -4.16
N ALA A 64 -1.99 -4.31 -4.42
CA ALA A 64 -1.58 -3.18 -5.22
C ALA A 64 -2.13 -1.81 -4.74
N ILE A 65 -2.07 -1.57 -3.43
CA ILE A 65 -2.38 -0.27 -2.82
C ILE A 65 -1.21 0.68 -3.08
N ASP A 66 -1.48 1.86 -3.63
CA ASP A 66 -0.44 2.87 -3.88
C ASP A 66 0.09 3.43 -2.55
N HIS A 67 1.42 3.56 -2.45
CA HIS A 67 2.10 4.18 -1.31
C HIS A 67 1.48 5.50 -0.83
N SER A 68 1.06 6.35 -1.77
CA SER A 68 0.50 7.68 -1.49
C SER A 68 -0.81 7.65 -0.72
N LYS A 69 -1.48 6.49 -0.63
CA LYS A 69 -2.76 6.29 0.05
C LYS A 69 -2.60 5.72 1.46
N LEU A 70 -1.37 5.65 1.97
CA LEU A 70 -1.04 4.95 3.21
C LEU A 70 -0.10 5.80 4.08
N GLU A 71 -0.27 5.64 5.39
CA GLU A 71 0.67 6.11 6.40
C GLU A 71 0.99 4.99 7.40
N GLN A 72 2.16 5.03 8.04
CA GLN A 72 2.55 4.06 9.06
C GLN A 72 2.06 4.50 10.44
N ILE A 73 1.56 3.56 11.23
CA ILE A 73 1.05 3.76 12.61
C ILE A 73 1.63 2.74 13.60
#